data_AF-A0A5B9Y864-F1
#
_entry.id   AF-A0A5B9Y864-F1
#
_cell.length_a   1.000
_cell.length_b   1.000
_cell.length_c   1.000
_cell.angle_alpha   90.00
_cell.angle_beta   90.00
_cell.angle_gamma   90.00
#
_symmetry.space_group_name_H-M   'P 1'
#
loop_
_entity.id
_entity.type
_entity.pdbx_description
1 polymer ?
#
loop_
_entity_poly.entity_id
_entity_poly.type
_entity_poly.pdbx_seq_one_letter_code
_entity_poly.pdbx_strand_id
1 'polypeptide(L)'
;MKKLNIFTPCIFLLLFCSIICVLLAYPGLNTIEAATTHQSISLESLAIKQKDLEATLEALKLDLAKTSDSLNSYNQRLSIVESNITTTQTMLVSYYMDKLSDPTYVTTYNTDYTWYTAAEALGELGKPSIPALIKRLDTTNPYERSLVFYALLLASQAENVKVFTGNDYIHTHLDFNTNTHNAQKMIALEWWEKYKSYF
;
A
#
# COMPACT_ATOMS: atom_id res chain seq x y z
N MET A 1 22.97 9.54 50.42
CA MET A 1 24.31 10.16 50.49
C MET A 1 25.04 9.96 49.17
N LYS A 2 25.55 11.07 48.61
CA LYS A 2 26.57 11.25 47.54
C LYS A 2 26.13 12.15 46.37
N LYS A 3 26.41 13.43 46.64
CA LYS A 3 27.09 14.43 45.80
C LYS A 3 26.36 15.04 44.60
N LEU A 4 25.78 16.20 44.91
CA LEU A 4 25.68 17.39 44.05
C LEU A 4 27.03 17.65 43.35
N ASN A 5 27.05 17.63 42.02
CA ASN A 5 28.16 18.17 41.21
C ASN A 5 27.70 19.46 40.54
N ILE A 6 28.01 20.56 41.22
CA ILE A 6 28.16 21.90 40.68
C ILE A 6 29.39 21.86 39.77
N PHE A 7 29.26 22.01 38.45
CA PHE A 7 30.31 22.56 37.57
C PHE A 7 29.83 22.59 36.11
N THR A 8 29.41 23.76 35.60
CA THR A 8 29.78 24.33 34.27
C THR A 8 28.93 25.55 33.91
N PRO A 9 29.24 26.76 34.42
CA PRO A 9 28.70 28.00 33.85
C PRO A 9 29.47 28.45 32.58
N CYS A 10 30.56 27.78 32.22
CA CYS A 10 31.45 28.25 31.13
C CYS A 10 31.00 27.88 29.71
N ILE A 11 30.13 26.87 29.51
CA ILE A 11 29.72 26.44 28.16
C ILE A 11 28.66 27.37 27.56
N PHE A 12 27.76 27.94 28.38
CA PHE A 12 26.77 28.91 27.91
C PHE A 12 27.39 30.28 27.56
N LEU A 13 28.49 30.68 28.21
CA LEU A 13 29.18 31.93 27.92
C LEU A 13 29.96 31.88 26.59
N LEU A 14 30.50 30.71 26.22
CA LEU A 14 31.24 30.54 24.97
C LEU A 14 30.32 30.45 23.74
N LEU A 15 29.12 29.87 23.89
CA LEU A 15 28.11 29.84 22.81
C LEU A 15 27.54 31.23 22.51
N PHE A 16 27.29 32.06 23.54
CA PHE A 16 26.87 33.45 23.35
C PHE A 16 27.97 34.34 22.75
N CYS A 17 29.24 34.08 23.08
CA CYS A 17 30.36 34.85 22.51
C CYS A 17 30.56 34.56 21.01
N SER A 18 30.31 33.32 20.55
CA SER A 18 30.41 32.99 19.12
C SER A 18 29.29 33.61 18.28
N ILE A 19 28.07 33.71 18.82
CA ILE A 19 26.93 34.33 18.11
C ILE A 19 27.13 35.85 17.99
N ILE A 20 27.68 36.49 19.03
CA ILE A 20 28.00 37.93 19.00
C ILE A 20 29.18 38.20 18.04
N CYS A 21 30.18 37.32 17.95
CA CYS A 21 31.28 37.47 16.99
C CYS A 21 30.82 37.28 15.52
N VAL A 22 29.85 36.40 15.26
CA VAL A 22 29.26 36.25 13.91
C VAL A 22 28.40 37.45 13.53
N LEU A 23 27.72 38.09 14.49
CA LEU A 23 26.95 39.32 14.25
C LEU A 23 27.81 40.57 14.03
N LEU A 24 29.05 40.60 14.55
CA LEU A 24 29.97 41.74 14.40
C LEU A 24 30.99 41.60 13.25
N ALA A 25 31.10 40.42 12.63
CA ALA A 25 32.01 40.16 11.52
C ALA A 25 31.39 40.34 10.12
N TYR A 26 30.10 40.68 10.02
CA TYR A 26 29.51 41.15 8.78
C TYR A 26 29.53 42.69 8.75
N PRO A 27 30.42 43.32 7.97
CA PRO A 27 30.43 44.77 7.80
C PRO A 27 29.22 45.27 6.95
N GLY A 28 28.14 44.50 6.87
CA GLY A 28 26.94 44.80 6.08
C GLY A 28 25.73 45.27 6.90
N LEU A 29 25.83 45.38 8.23
CA LEU A 29 24.67 45.68 9.09
C LEU A 29 24.67 47.08 9.73
N ASN A 30 25.72 47.89 9.55
CA ASN A 30 25.83 49.22 10.18
C ASN A 30 25.87 50.42 9.21
N THR A 31 25.56 50.22 7.93
CA THR A 31 25.40 51.35 7.00
C THR A 31 24.12 51.18 6.22
N ILE A 32 23.00 51.55 6.84
CA ILE A 32 21.91 52.16 6.07
C ILE A 32 22.37 53.58 5.75
N GLU A 33 23.38 53.70 4.89
CA GLU A 33 23.73 54.97 4.27
C GLU A 33 22.64 55.26 3.25
N ALA A 34 21.93 56.34 3.52
CA ALA A 34 20.89 56.91 2.70
C ALA A 34 21.42 57.28 1.31
N ALA A 35 21.45 56.33 0.39
CA ALA A 35 21.42 56.61 -1.05
C ALA A 35 19.95 56.81 -1.44
N THR A 36 19.45 57.99 -1.12
CA THR A 36 18.05 58.35 -1.30
C THR A 36 17.78 58.95 -2.67
N THR A 37 17.57 58.07 -3.65
CA THR A 37 16.48 58.29 -4.60
C THR A 37 15.16 58.05 -3.85
N HIS A 38 14.71 59.08 -3.12
CA HIS A 38 13.52 59.04 -2.29
C HIS A 38 12.26 58.89 -3.15
N GLN A 39 11.79 57.66 -3.33
CA GLN A 39 10.34 57.43 -3.35
C GLN A 39 9.94 57.18 -1.89
N SER A 40 9.48 58.22 -1.21
CA SER A 40 8.94 58.12 0.16
C SER A 40 7.70 57.23 0.13
N ILE A 41 7.86 55.94 0.40
CA ILE A 41 6.73 55.05 0.60
C ILE A 41 6.09 55.49 1.93
N SER A 42 4.88 56.05 1.86
CA SER A 42 4.17 56.50 3.05
C SER A 42 3.82 55.32 3.96
N LEU A 43 3.73 55.56 5.27
CA LEU A 43 3.22 54.55 6.22
C LEU A 43 1.83 54.02 5.81
N GLU A 44 1.02 54.84 5.14
CA GLU A 44 -0.25 54.45 4.53
C GLU A 44 -0.08 53.41 3.43
N SER A 45 0.93 53.55 2.57
CA SER A 45 1.24 52.56 1.54
C SER A 45 1.63 51.19 2.13
N LEU A 46 2.33 51.18 3.27
CA LEU A 46 2.68 49.94 3.97
C LEU A 46 1.45 49.29 4.61
N ALA A 47 0.57 50.08 5.22
CA ALA A 47 -0.69 49.60 5.78
C ALA A 47 -1.62 48.99 4.71
N ILE A 48 -1.67 49.59 3.52
CA ILE A 48 -2.42 49.04 2.37
C ILE A 48 -1.85 47.69 1.94
N LYS A 49 -0.53 47.58 1.76
CA LYS A 49 0.12 46.30 1.41
C LYS A 49 -0.10 45.21 2.45
N GLN A 50 -0.09 45.58 3.73
CA GLN A 50 -0.37 44.63 4.82
C GLN A 50 -1.82 44.12 4.73
N LYS A 51 -2.78 45.01 4.51
CA LYS A 51 -4.19 44.63 4.34
C LYS A 51 -4.42 43.72 3.14
N ASP A 52 -3.75 43.97 2.02
CA ASP A 52 -3.81 43.11 0.82
C ASP A 52 -3.19 41.73 1.09
N LEU A 53 -2.11 41.68 1.85
CA LEU A 53 -1.47 40.42 2.26
C LEU A 53 -2.38 39.61 3.19
N GLU A 54 -3.04 40.26 4.14
CA GLU A 54 -4.02 39.62 5.04
C GLU A 54 -5.23 39.09 4.25
N ALA A 55 -5.75 39.84 3.28
CA ALA A 55 -6.81 39.38 2.40
C ALA A 55 -6.38 38.15 1.57
N THR A 56 -5.14 38.16 1.08
CA THR A 56 -4.56 37.02 0.34
C THR A 56 -4.40 35.80 1.24
N LEU A 57 -3.96 35.97 2.48
CA LEU A 57 -3.82 34.89 3.46
C LEU A 57 -5.17 34.22 3.76
N GLU A 58 -6.23 35.01 3.95
CA GLU A 58 -7.57 34.49 4.19
C GLU A 58 -8.14 33.75 2.97
N ALA A 59 -7.89 34.24 1.76
CA ALA A 59 -8.26 33.52 0.53
C ALA A 59 -7.55 32.15 0.43
N LEU A 60 -6.26 32.10 0.74
CA LEU A 60 -5.49 30.85 0.73
C LEU A 60 -5.96 29.85 1.79
N LYS A 61 -6.30 30.31 3.00
CA LYS A 61 -6.87 29.46 4.05
C LYS A 61 -8.19 28.84 3.61
N LEU A 62 -9.05 29.63 2.96
CA LEU A 62 -10.32 29.17 2.45
C LEU A 62 -10.14 28.10 1.35
N ASP A 63 -9.22 28.31 0.43
CA ASP A 63 -8.95 27.34 -0.65
C ASP A 63 -8.30 26.06 -0.12
N LEU A 64 -7.45 26.16 0.91
CA LEU A 64 -6.90 25.00 1.62
C LEU A 64 -8.02 24.18 2.29
N ALA A 65 -8.98 24.84 2.95
CA ALA A 65 -10.11 24.16 3.59
C ALA A 65 -10.97 23.40 2.56
N LYS A 66 -11.33 24.05 1.43
CA LYS A 66 -12.07 23.40 0.33
C LYS A 66 -11.34 22.19 -0.24
N THR A 67 -10.02 22.31 -0.39
CA THR A 67 -9.16 21.21 -0.89
C THR A 67 -9.13 20.05 0.11
N SER A 68 -9.01 20.35 1.40
CA SER A 68 -9.06 19.35 2.49
C SER A 68 -10.39 18.60 2.51
N ASP A 69 -11.52 19.31 2.40
CA ASP A 69 -12.85 18.70 2.37
C ASP A 69 -13.02 17.79 1.14
N SER A 70 -12.53 18.24 -0.01
CA SER A 70 -12.52 17.45 -1.24
C SER A 70 -11.69 16.18 -1.08
N LEU A 71 -10.48 16.28 -0.52
CA LEU A 71 -9.61 15.13 -0.24
C LEU A 71 -10.27 14.12 0.70
N ASN A 72 -10.91 14.61 1.77
CA ASN A 72 -11.65 13.75 2.70
C ASN A 72 -12.78 12.99 2.01
N SER A 73 -13.53 13.66 1.13
CA SER A 73 -14.58 13.03 0.32
C SER A 73 -14.01 11.95 -0.62
N TYR A 74 -12.87 12.21 -1.28
CA TYR A 74 -12.22 11.21 -2.13
C TYR A 74 -11.74 9.99 -1.33
N ASN A 75 -11.11 10.20 -0.18
CA ASN A 75 -10.64 9.11 0.67
C ASN A 75 -11.81 8.25 1.18
N GLN A 76 -12.95 8.86 1.52
CA GLN A 76 -14.15 8.12 1.88
C GLN A 76 -14.70 7.28 0.72
N ARG A 77 -14.70 7.82 -0.50
CA ARG A 77 -15.15 7.06 -1.69
C ARG A 77 -14.18 5.93 -2.02
N LEU A 78 -12.88 6.16 -1.89
CA LEU A 78 -11.85 5.15 -2.12
C LEU A 78 -12.02 3.97 -1.16
N SER A 79 -12.19 4.23 0.14
CA SER A 79 -12.36 3.16 1.13
C SER A 79 -13.63 2.31 0.88
N ILE A 80 -14.71 2.93 0.42
CA ILE A 80 -15.94 2.21 0.01
C ILE A 80 -15.65 1.31 -1.19
N VAL A 81 -14.93 1.82 -2.20
CA VAL A 81 -14.60 1.04 -3.40
C VAL A 81 -13.69 -0.14 -3.05
N GLU A 82 -12.66 0.07 -2.24
CA GLU A 82 -11.76 -1.00 -1.76
C GLU A 82 -12.51 -2.08 -0.99
N SER A 83 -13.43 -1.67 -0.10
CA SER A 83 -14.30 -2.60 0.65
C SER A 83 -15.20 -3.41 -0.29
N ASN A 84 -15.83 -2.77 -1.26
CA ASN A 84 -16.69 -3.44 -2.24
C ASN A 84 -15.89 -4.44 -3.09
N ILE A 85 -14.69 -4.07 -3.55
CA ILE A 85 -13.79 -4.96 -4.30
C ILE A 85 -13.45 -6.20 -3.45
N THR A 86 -13.06 -5.98 -2.19
CA THR A 86 -12.72 -7.08 -1.26
C THR A 86 -13.91 -8.00 -1.02
N THR A 87 -15.09 -7.43 -0.84
CA THR A 87 -16.34 -8.18 -0.64
C THR A 87 -16.69 -9.01 -1.88
N THR A 88 -16.61 -8.41 -3.08
CA THR A 88 -16.85 -9.11 -4.34
C THR A 88 -15.85 -10.23 -4.57
N GLN A 89 -14.55 -10.00 -4.34
CA GLN A 89 -13.54 -11.05 -4.43
C GLN A 89 -13.83 -12.21 -3.48
N THR A 90 -14.20 -11.92 -2.23
CA THR A 90 -14.57 -12.93 -1.24
C THR A 90 -15.77 -13.77 -1.70
N MET A 91 -16.80 -13.10 -2.24
CA MET A 91 -17.98 -13.79 -2.79
C MET A 91 -17.62 -14.69 -3.97
N LEU A 92 -16.78 -14.21 -4.90
CA LEU A 92 -16.33 -15.00 -6.05
C LEU A 92 -15.49 -16.20 -5.63
N VAL A 93 -14.55 -16.02 -4.70
CA VAL A 93 -13.77 -17.14 -4.13
C VAL A 93 -14.73 -18.17 -3.54
N SER A 94 -15.66 -17.76 -2.68
CA SER A 94 -16.64 -18.69 -2.08
C SER A 94 -17.45 -19.44 -3.15
N TYR A 95 -17.98 -18.70 -4.14
CA TYR A 95 -18.77 -19.27 -5.22
C TYR A 95 -18.02 -20.33 -6.02
N TYR A 96 -16.79 -20.03 -6.46
CA TYR A 96 -16.01 -20.99 -7.25
C TYR A 96 -15.44 -22.13 -6.42
N MET A 97 -15.12 -21.90 -5.14
CA MET A 97 -14.72 -22.98 -4.22
C MET A 97 -15.83 -24.02 -4.08
N ASP A 98 -17.10 -23.60 -4.03
CA ASP A 98 -18.23 -24.54 -3.98
C ASP A 98 -18.38 -25.34 -5.29
N LYS A 99 -18.02 -24.74 -6.43
CA LYS A 99 -18.07 -25.39 -7.75
C LYS A 99 -16.93 -26.35 -8.05
N LEU A 100 -15.82 -26.32 -7.31
CA LEU A 100 -14.68 -27.23 -7.54
C LEU A 100 -15.07 -28.72 -7.41
N SER A 101 -16.08 -29.04 -6.60
CA SER A 101 -16.53 -30.42 -6.42
C SER A 101 -17.56 -30.89 -7.46
N ASP A 102 -18.06 -29.98 -8.31
CA ASP A 102 -19.10 -30.23 -9.30
C ASP A 102 -18.47 -30.62 -10.66
N PRO A 103 -18.52 -31.90 -11.08
CA PRO A 103 -17.93 -32.35 -12.34
C PRO A 103 -18.66 -31.82 -13.58
N THR A 104 -19.87 -31.25 -13.41
CA THR A 104 -20.65 -30.68 -14.51
C THR A 104 -20.38 -29.18 -14.71
N TYR A 105 -19.69 -28.53 -13.75
CA TYR A 105 -19.33 -27.12 -13.84
C TYR A 105 -18.04 -26.93 -14.66
N VAL A 106 -18.13 -27.33 -15.93
CA VAL A 106 -17.05 -27.26 -16.91
C VAL A 106 -17.57 -26.69 -18.22
N THR A 107 -16.71 -26.08 -19.00
CA THR A 107 -17.01 -25.69 -20.40
C THR A 107 -16.25 -26.60 -21.35
N THR A 108 -16.80 -26.88 -22.54
CA THR A 108 -16.10 -27.67 -23.57
C THR A 108 -15.69 -26.77 -24.72
N TYR A 109 -14.43 -26.90 -25.15
CA TYR A 109 -13.92 -26.20 -26.32
C TYR A 109 -13.61 -27.23 -27.41
N ASN A 110 -14.20 -27.06 -28.60
CA ASN A 110 -14.05 -27.93 -29.77
C ASN A 110 -14.17 -29.44 -29.46
N THR A 111 -15.13 -29.82 -28.60
CA THR A 111 -15.46 -31.20 -28.14
C THR A 111 -14.36 -32.00 -27.43
N ASP A 112 -13.10 -31.63 -27.57
CA ASP A 112 -11.95 -32.44 -27.14
C ASP A 112 -11.27 -31.90 -25.88
N TYR A 113 -11.58 -30.65 -25.49
CA TYR A 113 -10.95 -30.00 -24.33
C TYR A 113 -11.99 -29.60 -23.28
N THR A 114 -11.76 -30.06 -22.05
CA THR A 114 -12.52 -29.65 -20.87
C THR A 114 -11.85 -28.47 -20.20
N TRP A 115 -12.59 -27.37 -20.08
CA TRP A 115 -12.21 -26.19 -19.33
C TRP A 115 -12.80 -26.26 -17.92
N TYR A 116 -11.95 -26.36 -16.90
CA TYR A 116 -12.37 -26.44 -15.51
C TYR A 116 -12.68 -25.06 -14.95
N THR A 117 -13.85 -24.52 -15.35
CA THR A 117 -14.27 -23.12 -15.14
C THR A 117 -14.03 -22.61 -13.72
N ALA A 118 -14.33 -23.40 -12.69
CA ALA A 118 -14.11 -22.99 -11.31
C ALA A 118 -12.63 -22.83 -10.94
N ALA A 119 -11.78 -23.78 -11.35
CA ALA A 119 -10.35 -23.74 -11.08
C ALA A 119 -9.67 -22.57 -11.81
N GLU A 120 -10.07 -22.33 -13.05
CA GLU A 120 -9.57 -21.25 -13.91
C GLU A 120 -9.93 -19.88 -13.33
N ALA A 121 -11.20 -19.68 -12.94
CA ALA A 121 -11.65 -18.44 -12.32
C ALA A 121 -10.95 -18.17 -10.97
N LEU A 122 -10.73 -19.21 -10.15
CA LEU A 122 -9.93 -19.07 -8.92
C LEU A 122 -8.46 -18.73 -9.23
N GLY A 123 -7.93 -19.26 -10.32
CA GLY A 123 -6.62 -18.93 -10.86
C GLY A 123 -6.50 -17.45 -11.23
N GLU A 124 -7.48 -16.91 -11.96
CA GLU A 124 -7.53 -15.50 -12.35
C GLU A 124 -7.64 -14.55 -11.15
N LEU A 125 -8.38 -14.93 -10.11
CA LEU A 125 -8.46 -14.15 -8.87
C LEU A 125 -7.07 -14.04 -8.21
N GLY A 126 -6.28 -15.12 -8.24
CA GLY A 126 -4.92 -15.13 -7.73
C GLY A 126 -4.86 -15.03 -6.21
N LYS A 127 -4.23 -13.97 -5.69
CA LYS A 127 -3.98 -13.78 -4.26
C LYS A 127 -5.18 -14.09 -3.34
N PRO A 128 -6.42 -13.60 -3.60
CA PRO A 128 -7.56 -13.85 -2.71
C PRO A 128 -8.00 -15.33 -2.62
N SER A 129 -7.73 -16.16 -3.63
CA SER A 129 -8.19 -17.56 -3.65
C SER A 129 -7.23 -18.52 -2.96
N ILE A 130 -5.92 -18.21 -2.94
CA ILE A 130 -4.87 -19.11 -2.44
C ILE A 130 -5.14 -19.60 -1.01
N PRO A 131 -5.48 -18.76 0.00
CA PRO A 131 -5.70 -19.27 1.35
C PRO A 131 -6.84 -20.29 1.45
N ALA A 132 -7.93 -20.09 0.69
CA ALA A 132 -9.06 -21.01 0.65
C ALA A 132 -8.70 -22.33 -0.05
N LEU A 133 -7.91 -22.25 -1.13
CA LEU A 133 -7.40 -23.40 -1.86
C LEU A 133 -6.41 -24.22 -1.02
N ILE A 134 -5.48 -23.58 -0.30
CA ILE A 134 -4.56 -24.26 0.62
C ILE A 134 -5.33 -25.03 1.68
N LYS A 135 -6.36 -24.43 2.28
CA LYS A 135 -7.24 -25.13 3.23
C LYS A 135 -7.96 -26.32 2.59
N ARG A 136 -8.29 -26.24 1.30
CA ARG A 136 -9.03 -27.29 0.57
C ARG A 136 -8.15 -28.44 0.08
N LEU A 137 -6.83 -28.38 0.26
CA LEU A 137 -5.92 -29.51 0.01
C LEU A 137 -6.31 -30.78 0.79
N ASP A 138 -7.03 -30.62 1.90
CA ASP A 138 -7.50 -31.71 2.76
C ASP A 138 -8.89 -32.27 2.41
N THR A 139 -9.51 -31.84 1.31
CA THR A 139 -10.80 -32.41 0.87
C THR A 139 -10.75 -33.93 0.71
N THR A 140 -11.82 -34.62 1.09
CA THR A 140 -11.98 -36.07 0.89
C THR A 140 -12.35 -36.44 -0.55
N ASN A 141 -12.71 -35.45 -1.37
CA ASN A 141 -13.06 -35.66 -2.78
C ASN A 141 -11.80 -35.58 -3.67
N PRO A 142 -11.33 -36.70 -4.26
CA PRO A 142 -10.11 -36.71 -5.09
C PRO A 142 -10.27 -35.90 -6.39
N TYR A 143 -11.47 -35.82 -6.96
CA TYR A 143 -11.73 -34.97 -8.12
C TYR A 143 -11.52 -33.50 -7.76
N GLU A 144 -12.14 -33.05 -6.66
CA GLU A 144 -11.99 -31.69 -6.15
C GLU A 144 -10.52 -31.38 -5.84
N ARG A 145 -9.80 -32.31 -5.20
CA ARG A 145 -8.38 -32.15 -4.87
C ARG A 145 -7.52 -31.93 -6.12
N SER A 146 -7.82 -32.62 -7.21
CA SER A 146 -7.14 -32.45 -8.51
C SER A 146 -7.34 -31.03 -9.06
N LEU A 147 -8.55 -30.49 -8.92
CA LEU A 147 -8.85 -29.12 -9.33
C LEU A 147 -8.27 -28.06 -8.38
N VAL A 148 -8.13 -28.37 -7.09
CA VAL A 148 -7.41 -27.51 -6.14
C VAL A 148 -5.94 -27.37 -6.55
N PHE A 149 -5.28 -28.46 -6.94
CA PHE A 149 -3.90 -28.40 -7.45
C PHE A 149 -3.78 -27.56 -8.71
N TYR A 150 -4.74 -27.71 -9.63
CA TYR A 150 -4.75 -26.91 -10.85
C TYR A 150 -5.00 -25.42 -10.57
N ALA A 151 -5.96 -25.10 -9.71
CA ALA A 151 -6.26 -23.73 -9.32
C ALA A 151 -5.07 -23.07 -8.57
N LEU A 152 -4.36 -23.81 -7.71
CA LEU A 152 -3.16 -23.30 -7.03
C LEU A 152 -2.02 -23.00 -7.99
N LEU A 153 -1.80 -23.87 -8.99
CA LEU A 153 -0.84 -23.62 -10.06
C LEU A 153 -1.15 -22.29 -10.77
N LEU A 154 -2.41 -22.08 -11.16
CA LEU A 154 -2.81 -20.86 -11.87
C LEU A 154 -2.78 -19.61 -10.96
N ALA A 155 -3.36 -19.71 -9.76
CA ALA A 155 -3.48 -18.58 -8.84
C ALA A 155 -2.13 -18.04 -8.39
N SER A 156 -1.15 -18.92 -8.19
CA SER A 156 0.22 -18.51 -7.82
C SER A 156 0.99 -17.80 -8.95
N GLN A 157 0.50 -17.88 -10.20
CA GLN A 157 1.05 -17.17 -11.35
C GLN A 157 0.34 -15.84 -11.65
N ALA A 158 -0.70 -15.49 -10.89
CA ALA A 158 -1.42 -14.23 -11.06
C ALA A 158 -0.52 -13.02 -10.75
N GLU A 159 -0.77 -11.90 -11.43
CA GLU A 159 0.07 -10.70 -11.30
C GLU A 159 0.11 -10.18 -9.86
N ASN A 160 -1.03 -10.24 -9.15
CA ASN A 160 -1.14 -9.83 -7.75
C ASN A 160 -0.41 -10.77 -6.75
N VAL A 161 0.16 -11.89 -7.23
CA VAL A 161 1.05 -12.78 -6.48
C VAL A 161 2.51 -12.56 -6.88
N LYS A 162 2.77 -12.43 -8.19
CA LYS A 162 4.11 -12.16 -8.74
C LYS A 162 4.78 -10.93 -8.15
N VAL A 163 4.01 -9.92 -7.73
CA VAL A 163 4.55 -8.72 -7.05
C VAL A 163 5.41 -9.04 -5.82
N PHE A 164 5.20 -10.17 -5.15
CA PHE A 164 6.00 -10.59 -3.99
C PHE A 164 6.73 -11.94 -4.17
N THR A 165 6.38 -12.74 -5.18
CA THR A 165 7.08 -14.01 -5.47
C THR A 165 8.05 -13.93 -6.64
N GLY A 166 8.00 -12.87 -7.44
CA GLY A 166 8.70 -12.80 -8.71
C GLY A 166 8.22 -13.89 -9.66
N ASN A 167 9.12 -14.79 -10.06
CA ASN A 167 8.81 -15.93 -10.94
C ASN A 167 8.59 -17.24 -10.17
N ASP A 168 8.56 -17.22 -8.84
CA ASP A 168 8.26 -18.41 -8.04
C ASP A 168 6.75 -18.63 -7.93
N TYR A 169 6.29 -19.86 -8.19
CA TYR A 169 4.89 -20.26 -8.19
C TYR A 169 4.74 -21.73 -7.77
N ILE A 170 3.51 -22.16 -7.50
CA ILE A 170 3.23 -23.51 -7.03
C ILE A 170 3.35 -24.49 -8.19
N HIS A 171 4.36 -25.37 -8.15
CA HIS A 171 4.63 -26.39 -9.19
C HIS A 171 3.74 -27.65 -9.06
N THR A 172 2.43 -27.46 -8.92
CA THR A 172 1.43 -28.54 -9.03
C THR A 172 0.92 -28.66 -10.48
N HIS A 173 0.06 -29.63 -10.77
CA HIS A 173 -0.56 -29.79 -12.08
C HIS A 173 -1.93 -30.48 -11.96
N LEU A 174 -2.72 -30.40 -13.03
CA LEU A 174 -3.96 -31.16 -13.12
C LEU A 174 -3.64 -32.65 -13.31
N ASP A 175 -3.91 -33.46 -12.30
CA ASP A 175 -3.78 -34.92 -12.37
C ASP A 175 -4.84 -35.61 -11.49
N PHE A 176 -5.68 -36.42 -12.13
CA PHE A 176 -6.72 -37.20 -11.47
C PHE A 176 -6.20 -38.52 -10.86
N ASN A 177 -4.93 -38.88 -11.08
CA ASN A 177 -4.29 -40.01 -10.42
C ASN A 177 -3.98 -39.68 -8.95
N THR A 178 -4.72 -40.31 -8.04
CA THR A 178 -4.63 -40.04 -6.60
C THR A 178 -3.27 -40.39 -5.98
N ASN A 179 -2.47 -41.23 -6.65
CA ASN A 179 -1.13 -41.58 -6.18
C ASN A 179 -0.17 -40.38 -6.15
N THR A 180 -0.40 -39.36 -6.98
CA THR A 180 0.45 -38.15 -7.02
C THR A 180 0.02 -37.10 -6.01
N HIS A 181 -1.19 -37.19 -5.46
CA HIS A 181 -1.81 -36.12 -4.67
C HIS A 181 -1.03 -35.78 -3.40
N ASN A 182 -0.44 -36.77 -2.72
CA ASN A 182 0.38 -36.50 -1.53
C ASN A 182 1.63 -35.68 -1.87
N ALA A 183 2.29 -36.00 -2.99
CA ALA A 183 3.46 -35.25 -3.46
C ALA A 183 3.08 -33.81 -3.86
N GLN A 184 2.00 -33.65 -4.62
CA GLN A 184 1.49 -32.34 -5.01
C GLN A 184 1.06 -31.48 -3.81
N LYS A 185 0.42 -32.09 -2.81
CA LYS A 185 0.07 -31.41 -1.56
C LYS A 185 1.32 -30.88 -0.84
N MET A 186 2.40 -31.66 -0.77
CA MET A 186 3.65 -31.21 -0.14
C MET A 186 4.26 -30.02 -0.88
N ILE A 187 4.27 -30.05 -2.23
CA ILE A 187 4.74 -28.92 -3.05
C ILE A 187 3.95 -27.64 -2.75
N ALA A 188 2.61 -27.73 -2.72
CA ALA A 188 1.76 -26.59 -2.41
C ALA A 188 1.99 -26.03 -1.00
N LEU A 189 2.15 -26.91 0.00
CA LEU A 189 2.39 -26.50 1.38
C LEU A 189 3.77 -25.90 1.58
N GLU A 190 4.81 -26.40 0.90
CA GLU A 190 6.16 -25.81 0.95
C GLU A 190 6.16 -24.37 0.44
N TRP A 191 5.53 -24.12 -0.70
CA TRP A 191 5.37 -22.76 -1.23
C TRP A 191 4.54 -21.87 -0.30
N TRP A 192 3.45 -22.42 0.28
CA TRP A 192 2.63 -21.70 1.25
C TRP A 192 3.44 -21.29 2.48
N GLU A 193 4.23 -22.19 3.06
CA GLU A 193 5.07 -21.88 4.22
C GLU A 193 6.08 -20.76 3.93
N LYS A 194 6.59 -20.69 2.71
CA LYS A 194 7.50 -19.64 2.26
C LYS A 194 6.83 -18.25 2.13
N TYR A 195 5.57 -18.19 1.68
CA TYR A 195 4.92 -16.93 1.30
C TYR A 195 3.67 -16.55 2.10
N LYS A 196 3.21 -17.38 3.04
CA LYS A 196 1.96 -17.14 3.79
C LYS A 196 1.88 -15.81 4.53
N SER A 197 3.00 -15.18 4.88
CA SER A 197 3.01 -13.87 5.55
C SER A 197 2.53 -12.71 4.67
N TYR A 198 2.42 -12.91 3.35
CA TYR A 198 1.93 -11.91 2.41
C TYR A 198 0.41 -11.95 2.22
N PHE A 199 -0.28 -12.90 2.85
CA PHE A 199 -1.72 -13.14 2.76
C PHE A 199 -2.41 -12.78 4.08
#